data_AF-A0A164AVV2-F1
#
_entry.id   AF-A0A164AVV2-F1
#
_cell.length_a   1.000
_cell.length_b   1.000
_cell.length_c   1.000
_cell.angle_alpha   90.00
_cell.angle_beta   90.00
_cell.angle_gamma   90.00
#
_symmetry.space_group_name_H-M   'P 1'
#
loop_
_entity.id
_entity.type
_entity.pdbx_description
1 polymer ?
#
loop_
_entity_poly.entity_id
_entity_poly.type
_entity_poly.pdbx_seq_one_letter_code
_entity_poly.pdbx_strand_id
1 'polypeptide(L)' 'MAAIIRLTFGPEPLWRRCLERCWSMECDIDPLILQARRLHHQGLHQNARAVEEELHPVF' A
#
# COMPACT_ATOMS: atom_id res chain seq x y z
N MET A 1 19.16 17.58 18.45
CA MET A 1 19.28 18.24 17.13
C MET A 1 18.75 17.29 16.06
N ALA A 2 17.44 17.31 15.80
CA ALA A 2 16.83 16.47 14.77
C ALA A 2 16.73 17.28 13.47
N ALA A 3 17.29 16.72 12.39
CA ALA A 3 17.37 17.37 11.10
C ALA A 3 15.97 17.59 10.51
N ILE A 4 15.61 18.85 10.30
CA ILE A 4 14.40 19.26 9.59
C ILE A 4 14.65 18.99 8.11
N ILE A 5 14.08 17.90 7.60
CA ILE A 5 14.06 17.60 6.16
C ILE A 5 13.24 18.70 5.49
N ARG A 6 13.93 19.65 4.84
CA ARG A 6 13.31 20.58 3.90
C ARG A 6 12.82 19.80 2.69
N LEU A 7 11.57 19.33 2.75
CA LEU A 7 10.87 18.83 1.57
C LEU A 7 10.54 20.02 0.67
N THR A 8 11.24 20.09 -0.46
CA THR A 8 10.99 21.06 -1.53
C THR A 8 9.57 20.85 -2.09
N PHE A 9 8.67 21.79 -1.82
CA PHE A 9 7.29 21.79 -2.31
C PHE A 9 7.24 22.14 -3.81
N GLY A 10 7.33 21.13 -4.66
CA GLY A 10 6.67 21.16 -5.97
C GLY A 10 5.17 20.86 -5.82
N PRO A 11 4.32 21.02 -6.86
CA PRO A 11 2.95 20.56 -6.81
C PRO A 11 2.95 19.05 -6.51
N GLU A 12 2.48 18.72 -5.32
CA GLU A 12 2.35 17.36 -4.79
C GLU A 12 1.61 16.50 -5.83
N PRO A 13 2.25 15.46 -6.41
CA PRO A 13 1.60 14.61 -7.38
C PRO A 13 0.25 14.09 -6.84
N LEU A 14 -0.82 14.22 -7.63
CA LEU A 14 -2.18 13.83 -7.24
C LEU A 14 -2.27 12.42 -6.62
N TRP A 15 -1.41 11.49 -7.07
CA TRP A 15 -1.34 10.13 -6.54
C TRP A 15 -0.93 10.07 -5.07
N ARG A 16 -0.09 10.98 -4.58
CA ARG A 16 0.40 10.97 -3.20
C ARG A 16 -0.62 11.59 -2.25
N ARG A 17 -1.37 12.62 -2.64
CA ARG A 17 -2.58 13.06 -1.92
C ARG A 17 -3.64 11.96 -1.83
N CYS A 18 -3.85 11.23 -2.92
CA CYS A 18 -4.76 10.09 -2.93
C CYS A 18 -4.26 8.99 -1.99
N LEU A 19 -2.95 8.70 -1.98
CA LEU A 19 -2.35 7.74 -1.05
C LEU A 19 -2.43 8.20 0.40
N GLU A 20 -2.16 9.47 0.73
CA GLU A 20 -2.28 10.01 2.09
C GLU A 20 -3.72 9.96 2.60
N ARG A 21 -4.69 10.21 1.71
CA ARG A 21 -6.11 10.10 2.03
C ARG A 21 -6.58 8.65 2.15
N CYS A 22 -6.09 7.75 1.30
CA CYS A 22 -6.32 6.31 1.47
C CYS A 22 -5.67 5.83 2.76
N TRP A 23 -4.45 6.25 3.07
CA TRP A 23 -3.74 5.92 4.30
C TRP A 23 -4.53 6.34 5.54
N SER A 24 -5.13 7.54 5.55
CA SER A 24 -5.95 7.99 6.67
C SER A 24 -7.32 7.30 6.76
N MET A 25 -7.79 6.64 5.70
CA MET A 25 -9.10 5.97 5.63
C MET A 25 -9.03 4.43 5.66
N GLU A 26 -7.88 3.83 5.34
CA GLU A 26 -7.69 2.39 5.13
C GLU A 26 -6.60 1.78 6.04
N CYS A 27 -6.24 2.48 7.13
CA CYS A 27 -5.11 2.14 8.01
C CYS A 27 -5.18 0.76 8.70
N ASP A 28 -6.32 0.07 8.67
CA ASP A 28 -6.46 -1.29 9.22
C ASP A 28 -6.40 -2.40 8.16
N ILE A 29 -6.23 -2.06 6.88
CA ILE A 29 -6.07 -3.07 5.85
C ILE A 29 -4.63 -3.58 5.90
N ASP A 30 -4.49 -4.89 6.11
CA ASP A 30 -3.20 -5.57 6.11
C ASP A 30 -2.39 -5.23 4.84
N PRO A 31 -1.10 -4.83 4.95
CA PRO A 31 -0.23 -4.60 3.80
C PRO A 31 -0.21 -5.76 2.79
N LEU A 32 -0.36 -7.01 3.24
CA LEU A 32 -0.44 -8.20 2.37
C LEU A 32 -1.73 -8.21 1.54
N ILE A 33 -2.85 -7.72 2.09
CA ILE A 33 -4.12 -7.60 1.33
C ILE A 33 -3.94 -6.55 0.22
N LEU A 34 -3.28 -5.43 0.50
CA LEU A 34 -2.98 -4.42 -0.51
C LEU A 34 -2.03 -4.96 -1.58
N GLN A 35 -1.04 -5.78 -1.18
CA GLN A 35 -0.10 -6.42 -2.09
C GLN A 35 -0.78 -7.44 -3.00
N ALA A 36 -1.65 -8.30 -2.46
CA ALA A 36 -2.42 -9.27 -3.24
C ALA A 36 -3.28 -8.57 -4.29
N ARG A 37 -4.01 -7.51 -3.91
CA ARG A 37 -4.81 -6.69 -4.84
C ARG A 37 -3.95 -6.08 -5.96
N ARG A 38 -2.77 -5.54 -5.62
CA ARG A 38 -1.85 -4.99 -6.62
C ARG A 38 -1.39 -6.05 -7.62
N LEU A 39 -1.06 -7.26 -7.15
CA LEU A 39 -0.61 -8.36 -8.00
C LEU A 39 -1.72 -8.83 -8.95
N HIS A 40 -2.98 -8.89 -8.48
CA HIS A 40 -4.14 -9.15 -9.35
C HIS A 40 -4.33 -8.09 -10.43
N HIS A 41 -4.23 -6.81 -10.06
CA HIS A 41 -4.32 -5.72 -11.05
C HIS A 41 -3.22 -5.77 -12.11
N GLN A 42 -2.06 -6.38 -11.81
CA GLN A 42 -0.95 -6.57 -12.74
C GLN A 42 -1.04 -7.88 -13.56
N GLY A 43 -2.07 -8.71 -13.33
CA GLY A 43 -2.21 -10.02 -13.97
C GLY A 43 -1.25 -11.09 -13.43
N LEU A 44 -0.56 -10.80 -12.31
CA LEU A 44 0.41 -11.71 -11.68
C LEU A 44 -0.27 -12.68 -10.72
N HIS A 45 -1.21 -13.48 -11.24
CA HIS A 45 -2.12 -14.30 -10.44
C HIS A 45 -1.43 -15.33 -9.54
N GLN A 46 -0.33 -15.94 -9.99
CA GLN A 46 0.41 -16.92 -9.17
C GLN A 46 1.04 -16.28 -7.94
N ASN A 47 1.62 -15.09 -8.11
CA ASN A 47 2.21 -14.33 -7.01
C ASN A 47 1.13 -13.80 -6.07
N ALA A 48 0.00 -13.35 -6.62
CA ALA A 48 -1.14 -12.90 -5.81
C ALA A 48 -1.63 -14.04 -4.89
N ARG A 49 -1.78 -15.25 -5.45
CA ARG A 49 -2.22 -16.42 -4.70
C ARG A 49 -1.25 -16.80 -3.58
N ALA A 50 0.06 -16.75 -3.83
CA ALA A 50 1.05 -17.02 -2.77
C ALA A 50 0.91 -16.05 -1.58
N VAL A 51 0.62 -14.77 -1.84
CA VAL A 51 0.37 -13.78 -0.79
C VAL A 51 -0.95 -14.03 -0.07
N GLU A 52 -1.98 -14.49 -0.79
CA GLU A 52 -3.27 -14.87 -0.20
C GLU A 52 -3.14 -16.09 0.74
N GLU A 53 -2.24 -17.02 0.45
CA GLU A 53 -1.99 -18.18 1.33
C GLU A 53 -1.42 -17.76 2.69
N GLU A 54 -0.58 -16.74 2.75
CA GLU A 54 -0.06 -16.19 4.01
C GLU A 54 -1.14 -15.48 4.84
N LEU A 55 -2.19 -14.99 4.18
CA LEU A 55 -3.36 -14.37 4.80
C LEU A 55 -4.38 -15.40 5.28
N HIS A 56 -4.20 -16.69 5.00
CA HIS A 56 -5.13 -17.70 5.47
C HIS A 56 -5.13 -17.78 7.01
N PRO A 57 -6.31 -17.70 7.65
CA PRO A 57 -6.40 -17.90 9.08
C PRO A 57 -5.95 -19.31 9.49
N VAL A 58 -5.16 -19.40 10.55
CA VAL A 58 -4.76 -20.66 11.16
C VAL A 58 -5.86 -21.06 12.16
N PHE A 59 -6.87 -21.80 11.70
CA PHE A 59 -7.92 -22.36 12.56
C PHE A 59 -7.67 -23.83 12.87
#